data_AF-A0A3P7YA02-F1
#
_entry.id   AF-A0A3P7YA02-F1
#
_cell.length_a   1.000
_cell.length_b   1.000
_cell.length_c   1.000
_cell.angle_alpha   90.00
_cell.angle_beta   90.00
_cell.angle_gamma   90.00
#
_symmetry.space_group_name_H-M   'P 1'
#
loop_
_entity.id
_entity.type
_entity.pdbx_description
1 polymer ?
#
loop_
_entity_poly.entity_id
_entity_poly.type
_entity_poly.pdbx_seq_one_letter_code
_entity_poly.pdbx_strand_id
1 'polypeptide(L)'
;MISGILDYKTILDTRSLPIDRARHSKKGQPFCMEQYYRLFSSYRYPGKTKDILVTTSERDPFDPEHIIVIYLDQFFVIDVITNGSRLSEEDIYNQLRRVTQFAEESIAGESEMEVQPRVGALTALPRNKWAEVYEHLCQDPENEENLKTIAKSMFVLCLDKPIQAVEELDETTDINGFLNETNDSNNLNKRDDVSLALQLLHGMGSSFNAANRWYDKTMQDTFSNHTEQLLNSN
;
A
#
# COMPACT_ATOMS: atom_id res chain seq x y z
N MET A 1 -2.33 11.72 7.55
CA MET A 1 -1.72 10.38 7.73
C MET A 1 -0.25 10.37 7.28
N ILE A 2 0.06 10.57 5.98
CA ILE A 2 1.44 10.61 5.46
C ILE A 2 2.34 11.49 6.32
N SER A 3 1.90 12.72 6.63
CA SER A 3 2.62 13.61 7.53
C SER A 3 3.04 12.99 8.87
N GLY A 4 2.12 12.29 9.54
CA GLY A 4 2.42 11.64 10.81
C GLY A 4 3.42 10.48 10.67
N ILE A 5 3.42 9.78 9.52
CA ILE A 5 4.42 8.76 9.19
C ILE A 5 5.80 9.40 9.00
N LEU A 6 5.87 10.56 8.34
CA LEU A 6 7.12 11.31 8.17
C LEU A 6 7.65 11.84 9.51
N ASP A 7 6.76 12.29 10.41
CA ASP A 7 7.14 12.65 11.79
C ASP A 7 7.70 11.44 12.54
N TYR A 8 7.02 10.30 12.44
CA TYR A 8 7.46 9.06 13.08
C TYR A 8 8.80 8.58 12.51
N LYS A 9 9.00 8.67 11.20
CA LYS A 9 10.28 8.36 10.56
C LYS A 9 11.40 9.25 11.09
N THR A 10 11.15 10.56 11.26
CA THR A 10 12.14 11.48 11.83
C THR A 10 12.57 11.03 13.22
N ILE A 11 11.64 10.53 14.05
CA ILE A 11 11.93 9.96 15.36
C ILE A 11 12.83 8.70 15.25
N LEU A 12 12.57 7.85 14.26
CA LEU A 12 13.38 6.65 14.01
C LEU A 12 14.79 6.98 13.52
N ASP A 13 14.92 7.87 12.55
CA ASP A 13 16.21 8.25 11.95
C ASP A 13 17.12 8.92 12.97
N THR A 14 16.54 9.76 13.84
CA THR A 14 17.26 10.40 14.96
C THR A 14 17.50 9.47 16.14
N ARG A 15 17.04 8.21 16.07
CA ARG A 15 17.05 7.23 17.16
C ARG A 15 16.50 7.78 18.48
N SER A 16 15.48 8.64 18.40
CA SER A 16 14.86 9.29 19.56
C SER A 16 13.63 8.54 20.08
N LEU A 17 13.23 7.43 19.45
CA LEU A 17 12.16 6.56 19.92
C LEU A 17 12.47 6.03 21.33
N PRO A 18 11.57 6.21 22.32
CA PRO A 18 11.76 5.64 23.66
C PRO A 18 11.91 4.13 23.63
N ILE A 19 12.87 3.60 24.38
CA ILE A 19 13.12 2.15 24.45
C ILE A 19 11.92 1.46 25.10
N ASP A 20 11.32 0.53 24.36
CA ASP A 20 10.25 -0.30 24.89
C ASP A 20 10.76 -1.21 25.99
N ARG A 21 9.91 -1.39 27.01
CA ARG A 21 10.23 -2.18 28.19
C ARG A 21 9.13 -3.19 28.46
N ALA A 22 9.52 -4.41 28.82
CA ALA A 22 8.60 -5.47 29.17
C ALA A 22 7.63 -5.04 30.29
N ARG A 23 6.35 -5.36 30.14
CA ARG A 23 5.29 -5.01 31.11
C ARG A 23 4.96 -6.12 32.11
N HIS A 24 5.14 -7.39 31.72
CA HIS A 24 4.67 -8.55 32.49
C HIS A 24 5.82 -9.44 33.00
N SER A 25 6.40 -10.30 32.16
CA SER A 25 7.34 -11.37 32.60
C SER A 25 8.60 -10.86 33.30
N LYS A 26 9.19 -9.75 32.80
CA LYS A 26 10.39 -9.11 33.36
C LYS A 26 10.23 -7.59 33.36
N LYS A 27 9.31 -7.08 34.19
CA LYS A 27 8.92 -5.66 34.22
C LYS A 27 10.13 -4.72 34.17
N GLY A 28 10.17 -3.85 33.17
CA GLY A 28 11.23 -2.85 33.00
C GLY A 28 12.43 -3.30 32.16
N GLN A 29 12.54 -4.59 31.79
CA GLN A 29 13.62 -5.05 30.90
C GLN A 29 13.49 -4.37 29.52
N PRO A 30 14.56 -3.74 29.00
CA PRO A 30 14.53 -3.12 27.68
C PRO A 30 14.44 -4.17 26.57
N PHE A 31 13.68 -3.86 25.52
CA PHE A 31 13.63 -4.62 24.29
C PHE A 31 14.62 -4.05 23.26
N CYS A 32 15.00 -4.91 22.31
CA CYS A 32 15.73 -4.49 21.13
C CYS A 32 14.80 -3.67 20.22
N MET A 33 15.24 -2.49 19.79
CA MET A 33 14.44 -1.57 18.96
C MET A 33 14.68 -1.74 17.46
N GLU A 34 15.50 -2.71 17.05
CA GLU A 34 15.94 -2.90 15.67
C GLU A 34 14.79 -3.12 14.67
N GLN A 35 13.67 -3.68 15.11
CA GLN A 35 12.49 -3.87 14.27
C GLN A 35 11.91 -2.53 13.79
N TYR A 36 11.93 -1.50 14.65
CA TYR A 36 11.44 -0.17 14.31
C TYR A 36 12.29 0.49 13.23
N TYR A 37 13.62 0.42 13.35
CA TYR A 37 14.53 1.04 12.38
C TYR A 37 14.51 0.40 10.99
N ARG A 38 13.87 -0.78 10.86
CA ARG A 38 13.71 -1.50 9.60
C ARG A 38 12.40 -1.21 8.88
N LEU A 39 11.49 -0.49 9.53
CA LEU A 39 10.10 -0.34 9.10
C LEU A 39 9.95 0.30 7.71
N PHE A 40 10.72 1.35 7.42
CA PHE A 40 10.66 2.12 6.17
C PHE A 40 11.83 1.84 5.20
N SER A 41 12.73 0.94 5.59
CA SER A 41 13.98 0.66 4.86
C SER A 41 14.06 -0.77 4.33
N SER A 42 13.02 -1.58 4.59
CA SER A 42 12.99 -3.00 4.24
C SER A 42 12.16 -3.29 3.00
N TYR A 43 12.59 -4.34 2.28
CA TYR A 43 11.89 -4.93 1.15
C TYR A 43 12.22 -6.43 1.07
N ARG A 44 11.22 -7.23 0.71
CA ARG A 44 11.36 -8.68 0.56
C ARG A 44 11.46 -9.05 -0.93
N TYR A 45 12.66 -9.28 -1.42
CA TYR A 45 12.85 -9.76 -2.79
C TYR A 45 12.40 -11.23 -2.90
N PRO A 46 11.63 -11.59 -3.95
CA PRO A 46 11.26 -12.98 -4.19
C PRO A 46 12.48 -13.79 -4.65
N GLY A 47 12.57 -15.04 -4.20
CA GLY A 47 13.59 -15.99 -4.67
C GLY A 47 13.02 -17.36 -4.95
N LYS A 48 13.52 -18.04 -5.98
CA LYS A 48 13.04 -19.36 -6.44
C LYS A 48 13.02 -20.43 -5.34
N THR A 49 14.01 -20.38 -4.46
CA THR A 49 14.14 -21.31 -3.31
C THR A 49 13.99 -20.60 -1.98
N LYS A 50 14.50 -19.38 -1.88
CA LYS A 50 14.50 -18.60 -0.64
C LYS A 50 14.46 -17.11 -0.97
N ASP A 51 13.55 -16.39 -0.33
CA ASP A 51 13.44 -14.94 -0.43
C ASP A 51 14.58 -14.24 0.31
N ILE A 52 14.84 -12.99 -0.06
CA ILE A 52 15.87 -12.15 0.55
C ILE A 52 15.21 -10.92 1.16
N LEU A 53 15.33 -10.76 2.47
CA LEU A 53 14.98 -9.51 3.14
C LEU A 53 16.18 -8.57 3.06
N VAL A 54 16.01 -7.46 2.35
CA VAL A 54 17.01 -6.39 2.25
C VAL A 54 16.55 -5.23 3.11
N THR A 55 17.47 -4.71 3.93
CA THR A 55 17.28 -3.47 4.68
C THR A 55 18.33 -2.48 4.23
N THR A 56 17.91 -1.29 3.80
CA THR A 56 18.83 -0.22 3.39
C THR A 56 19.14 0.66 4.60
N SER A 57 20.28 0.42 5.25
CA SER A 57 20.69 1.12 6.48
C SER A 57 21.59 2.33 6.26
N GLU A 58 22.19 2.45 5.07
CA GLU A 58 23.12 3.53 4.71
C GLU A 58 22.48 4.35 3.57
N ARG A 59 22.11 5.59 3.86
CA ARG A 59 21.57 6.55 2.89
C ARG A 59 22.16 7.92 3.14
N ASP A 60 22.36 8.68 2.07
CA ASP A 60 22.72 10.09 2.18
C ASP A 60 21.47 10.86 2.67
N PRO A 61 21.56 11.71 3.71
CA PRO A 61 20.46 12.57 4.13
C PRO A 61 19.90 13.50 3.03
N PHE A 62 20.67 13.71 1.95
CA PHE A 62 20.24 14.47 0.78
C PHE A 62 19.58 13.63 -0.32
N ASP A 63 19.62 12.29 -0.21
CA ASP A 63 18.90 11.42 -1.13
C ASP A 63 17.39 11.72 -1.04
N PRO A 64 16.69 11.87 -2.19
CA PRO A 64 15.24 12.01 -2.17
C PRO A 64 14.60 10.76 -1.56
N GLU A 65 13.55 10.96 -0.78
CA GLU A 65 12.73 9.87 -0.27
C GLU A 65 11.32 9.98 -0.81
N HIS A 66 10.82 8.87 -1.32
CA HIS A 66 9.52 8.80 -1.98
C HIS A 66 8.65 7.70 -1.38
N ILE A 67 7.35 7.84 -1.64
CA ILE A 67 6.36 6.81 -1.42
C ILE A 67 5.84 6.31 -2.77
N ILE A 68 5.28 5.10 -2.77
CA ILE A 68 4.47 4.62 -3.88
C ILE A 68 3.01 4.82 -3.51
N VAL A 69 2.25 5.48 -4.37
CA VAL A 69 0.79 5.51 -4.27
C VAL A 69 0.23 4.57 -5.33
N ILE A 70 -0.63 3.64 -4.90
CA ILE A 70 -1.36 2.75 -5.81
C ILE A 70 -2.82 3.17 -5.79
N TYR A 71 -3.34 3.52 -6.96
CA TYR A 71 -4.73 3.86 -7.15
C TYR A 71 -5.22 3.28 -8.48
N LEU A 72 -6.37 2.60 -8.44
CA LEU A 72 -6.93 1.90 -9.61
C LEU A 72 -5.92 0.94 -10.26
N ASP A 73 -5.14 0.24 -9.43
CA ASP A 73 -4.08 -0.69 -9.83
C ASP A 73 -2.88 -0.06 -10.56
N GLN A 74 -2.84 1.29 -10.65
CA GLN A 74 -1.75 2.06 -11.25
C GLN A 74 -0.80 2.60 -10.17
N PHE A 75 0.49 2.67 -10.48
CA PHE A 75 1.56 3.00 -9.54
C PHE A 75 2.10 4.40 -9.82
N PHE A 76 2.20 5.22 -8.77
CA PHE A 76 2.69 6.59 -8.84
C PHE A 76 3.77 6.83 -7.79
N VAL A 77 4.79 7.59 -8.17
CA VAL A 77 5.86 8.02 -7.27
C VAL A 77 5.52 9.41 -6.74
N ILE A 78 5.56 9.58 -5.42
CA ILE A 78 5.51 10.89 -4.79
C ILE A 78 6.76 11.05 -3.94
N ASP A 79 7.66 11.95 -4.36
CA ASP A 79 8.78 12.40 -3.53
C ASP A 79 8.22 13.19 -2.35
N VAL A 80 8.42 12.68 -1.14
CA VAL A 80 7.92 13.29 0.11
C VAL A 80 9.01 14.08 0.82
N ILE A 81 10.28 13.78 0.53
CA ILE A 81 11.46 14.51 0.99
C ILE A 81 12.37 14.72 -0.22
N THR A 82 12.76 15.97 -0.46
CA THR A 82 13.66 16.34 -1.56
C THR A 82 14.69 17.34 -1.04
N ASN A 83 15.98 17.08 -1.28
CA ASN A 83 17.08 17.93 -0.81
C ASN A 83 16.99 18.20 0.71
N GLY A 84 16.64 17.18 1.50
CA GLY A 84 16.45 17.29 2.95
C GLY A 84 15.21 18.07 3.41
N SER A 85 14.37 18.55 2.49
CA SER A 85 13.14 19.28 2.80
C SER A 85 11.91 18.41 2.56
N ARG A 86 11.04 18.33 3.56
CA ARG A 86 9.77 17.59 3.49
C ARG A 86 8.68 18.41 2.81
N LEU A 87 7.85 17.75 2.01
CA LEU A 87 6.64 18.36 1.46
C LEU A 87 5.64 18.76 2.55
N SER A 88 4.98 19.90 2.34
CA SER A 88 3.90 20.35 3.21
C SER A 88 2.65 19.45 3.08
N GLU A 89 1.73 19.53 4.04
CA GLU A 89 0.46 18.80 3.96
C GLU A 89 -0.37 19.20 2.74
N GLU A 90 -0.34 20.49 2.39
CA GLU A 90 -1.02 21.03 1.22
C GLU A 90 -0.39 20.49 -0.08
N ASP A 91 0.94 20.43 -0.17
CA ASP A 91 1.63 19.85 -1.32
C ASP A 91 1.33 18.36 -1.46
N ILE A 92 1.38 17.60 -0.36
CA ILE A 92 1.03 16.18 -0.35
C ILE A 92 -0.41 15.98 -0.84
N TYR A 93 -1.36 16.78 -0.33
CA TYR A 93 -2.75 16.73 -0.77
C TYR A 93 -2.89 17.01 -2.27
N ASN A 94 -2.23 18.05 -2.77
CA ASN A 94 -2.25 18.41 -4.19
C ASN A 94 -1.64 17.32 -5.07
N GLN A 95 -0.56 16.66 -4.64
CA GLN A 95 0.03 15.52 -5.36
C GLN A 95 -0.92 14.32 -5.39
N LEU A 96 -1.57 13.99 -4.26
CA LEU A 96 -2.56 12.91 -4.22
C LEU A 96 -3.75 13.18 -5.14
N ARG A 97 -4.25 14.42 -5.18
CA ARG A 97 -5.33 14.83 -6.08
C ARG A 97 -4.95 14.67 -7.56
N ARG A 98 -3.70 14.99 -7.91
CA ARG A 98 -3.18 14.77 -9.27
C ARG A 98 -3.10 13.29 -9.60
N VAL A 99 -2.61 12.47 -8.66
CA VAL A 99 -2.56 11.00 -8.83
C VAL A 99 -3.95 10.43 -9.09
N THR A 100 -4.96 10.82 -8.32
CA THR A 100 -6.32 10.32 -8.52
C THR A 100 -6.88 10.74 -9.87
N GLN A 101 -6.73 12.03 -10.22
CA GLN A 101 -7.18 12.57 -11.49
C GLN A 101 -6.51 11.85 -12.69
N PHE A 102 -5.19 11.68 -12.67
CA PHE A 102 -4.49 11.01 -13.77
C PHE A 102 -4.91 9.55 -13.96
N ALA A 103 -5.10 8.81 -12.86
CA ALA A 103 -5.55 7.43 -12.96
C ALA A 103 -6.97 7.32 -13.53
N GLU A 104 -7.87 8.21 -13.12
CA GLU A 104 -9.26 8.27 -13.61
C GLU A 104 -9.31 8.62 -15.10
N GLU A 105 -8.59 9.67 -15.52
CA GLU A 105 -8.51 10.10 -16.93
C GLU A 105 -7.92 9.00 -17.83
N SER A 106 -6.89 8.27 -17.36
CA SER A 106 -6.32 7.13 -18.09
C SER A 106 -7.34 6.02 -18.31
N ILE A 107 -8.11 5.66 -17.28
CA ILE A 107 -9.15 4.60 -17.38
C ILE A 107 -10.34 5.04 -18.22
N ALA A 108 -10.70 6.34 -18.18
CA ALA A 108 -11.76 6.90 -19.01
C ALA A 108 -11.38 7.01 -20.50
N GLY A 109 -10.11 6.83 -20.86
CA GLY A 109 -9.60 7.06 -22.21
C GLY A 109 -9.52 8.55 -22.58
N GLU A 110 -9.47 9.41 -21.56
CA GLU A 110 -9.38 10.87 -21.69
C GLU A 110 -7.92 11.37 -21.61
N SER A 111 -6.98 10.47 -21.29
CA SER A 111 -5.53 10.74 -21.24
C SER A 111 -4.80 10.05 -22.39
N GLU A 112 -3.66 10.62 -22.80
CA GLU A 112 -2.71 9.99 -23.73
C GLU A 112 -1.95 8.81 -23.10
N MET A 113 -2.02 8.65 -21.77
CA MET A 113 -1.35 7.55 -21.05
C MET A 113 -2.17 6.26 -21.12
N GLU A 114 -1.52 5.19 -21.59
CA GLU A 114 -2.09 3.85 -21.59
C GLU A 114 -2.35 3.33 -20.16
N VAL A 115 -3.51 2.67 -20.00
CA VAL A 115 -3.86 1.98 -18.75
C VAL A 115 -2.83 0.89 -18.48
N GLN A 116 -2.14 1.00 -17.36
CA GLN A 116 -1.09 0.06 -16.98
C GLN A 116 -1.67 -1.32 -16.63
N PRO A 117 -0.96 -2.41 -16.95
CA PRO A 117 -1.32 -3.74 -16.47
C PRO A 117 -1.36 -3.80 -14.93
N ARG A 118 -2.20 -4.71 -14.42
CA ARG A 118 -2.44 -4.90 -12.97
C ARG A 118 -1.29 -5.64 -12.27
N VAL A 119 -0.08 -5.11 -12.36
CA VAL A 119 1.17 -5.79 -11.95
C VAL A 119 1.24 -6.11 -10.45
N GLY A 120 0.58 -5.33 -9.61
CA GLY A 120 0.53 -5.57 -8.16
C GLY A 120 -0.04 -6.94 -7.79
N ALA A 121 -0.99 -7.46 -8.58
CA ALA A 121 -1.57 -8.78 -8.37
C ALA A 121 -0.54 -9.92 -8.43
N LEU A 122 0.54 -9.74 -9.20
CA LEU A 122 1.59 -10.75 -9.37
C LEU A 122 2.33 -11.02 -8.05
N THR A 123 2.40 -10.03 -7.16
CA THR A 123 3.05 -10.16 -5.84
C THR A 123 2.28 -11.09 -4.88
N ALA A 124 1.02 -11.42 -5.19
CA ALA A 124 0.20 -12.38 -4.44
C ALA A 124 0.40 -13.84 -4.88
N LEU A 125 1.15 -14.10 -5.96
CA LEU A 125 1.45 -15.45 -6.42
C LEU A 125 2.29 -16.22 -5.38
N PRO A 126 2.28 -17.58 -5.42
CA PRO A 126 3.24 -18.38 -4.68
C PRO A 126 4.67 -17.88 -4.91
N ARG A 127 5.50 -17.82 -3.85
CA ARG A 127 6.80 -17.10 -3.88
C ARG A 127 7.74 -17.54 -4.99
N ASN A 128 7.79 -18.84 -5.29
CA ASN A 128 8.57 -19.39 -6.39
C ASN A 128 8.07 -18.89 -7.77
N LYS A 129 6.75 -18.80 -7.95
CA LYS A 129 6.13 -18.26 -9.17
C LYS A 129 6.31 -16.76 -9.30
N TRP A 130 6.16 -16.03 -8.21
CA TRP A 130 6.47 -14.61 -8.22
C TRP A 130 7.95 -14.37 -8.54
N ALA A 131 8.88 -15.18 -8.02
CA ALA A 131 10.31 -15.06 -8.38
C ALA A 131 10.58 -15.30 -9.87
N GLU A 132 9.93 -16.29 -10.50
CA GLU A 132 10.02 -16.52 -11.95
C GLU A 132 9.51 -15.30 -12.74
N VAL A 133 8.39 -14.71 -12.33
CA VAL A 133 7.80 -13.54 -12.99
C VAL A 133 8.65 -12.29 -12.75
N TYR A 134 9.14 -12.07 -11.53
CA TYR A 134 10.01 -10.95 -11.18
C TYR A 134 11.28 -10.94 -12.03
N GLU A 135 11.95 -12.11 -12.15
CA GLU A 135 13.12 -12.24 -13.03
C GLU A 135 12.80 -11.94 -14.49
N HIS A 136 11.62 -12.33 -14.97
CA HIS A 136 11.19 -12.02 -16.33
C HIS A 136 10.91 -10.53 -16.54
N LEU A 137 10.24 -9.88 -15.59
CA LEU A 137 9.99 -8.44 -15.63
C LEU A 137 11.30 -7.65 -15.65
N CYS A 138 12.30 -8.06 -14.86
CA CYS A 138 13.63 -7.45 -14.84
C CYS A 138 14.43 -7.56 -16.15
N GLN A 139 13.97 -8.34 -17.14
CA GLN A 139 14.62 -8.40 -18.46
C GLN A 139 14.40 -7.13 -19.28
N ASP A 140 13.32 -6.40 -18.98
CA ASP A 140 13.06 -5.09 -19.54
C ASP A 140 13.67 -4.00 -18.64
N PRO A 141 14.51 -3.08 -19.17
CA PRO A 141 15.18 -2.07 -18.36
C PRO A 141 14.25 -1.11 -17.62
N GLU A 142 13.13 -0.74 -18.23
CA GLU A 142 12.16 0.19 -17.64
C GLU A 142 11.43 -0.49 -16.47
N ASN A 143 11.00 -1.73 -16.65
CA ASN A 143 10.43 -2.54 -15.58
C ASN A 143 11.43 -2.74 -14.44
N GLU A 144 12.70 -3.03 -14.75
CA GLU A 144 13.73 -3.21 -13.72
C GLU A 144 13.92 -1.92 -12.89
N GLU A 145 13.94 -0.75 -13.53
CA GLU A 145 14.01 0.55 -12.86
C GLU A 145 12.76 0.81 -12.00
N ASN A 146 11.57 0.56 -12.54
CA ASN A 146 10.30 0.70 -11.80
C ASN A 146 10.25 -0.21 -10.57
N LEU A 147 10.66 -1.47 -10.69
CA LEU A 147 10.75 -2.42 -9.57
C LEU A 147 11.76 -1.97 -8.51
N LYS A 148 12.91 -1.41 -8.91
CA LYS A 148 13.89 -0.81 -7.99
C LYS A 148 13.30 0.40 -7.27
N THR A 149 12.55 1.26 -7.98
CA THR A 149 11.87 2.42 -7.42
C THR A 149 10.83 2.00 -6.37
N ILE A 150 10.00 0.99 -6.66
CA ILE A 150 9.07 0.43 -5.67
C ILE A 150 9.82 -0.13 -4.46
N ALA A 151 10.90 -0.88 -4.68
CA ALA A 151 11.66 -1.47 -3.59
C ALA A 151 12.26 -0.42 -2.63
N LYS A 152 12.80 0.67 -3.19
CA LYS A 152 13.44 1.78 -2.46
C LYS A 152 12.49 2.73 -1.76
N SER A 153 11.21 2.74 -2.11
CA SER A 153 10.19 3.59 -1.47
C SER A 153 10.15 3.44 0.04
N MET A 154 9.64 4.43 0.76
CA MET A 154 9.47 4.35 2.21
C MET A 154 8.36 3.36 2.60
N PHE A 155 7.19 3.51 1.98
CA PHE A 155 6.02 2.67 2.15
C PHE A 155 5.12 2.80 0.92
N VAL A 156 4.09 1.95 0.87
CA VAL A 156 3.06 1.99 -0.16
C VAL A 156 1.77 2.56 0.46
N LEU A 157 1.11 3.48 -0.25
CA LEU A 157 -0.22 3.97 0.07
C LEU A 157 -1.21 3.44 -0.97
N CYS A 158 -2.15 2.62 -0.54
CA CYS A 158 -3.22 2.07 -1.37
C CYS A 158 -4.46 2.94 -1.22
N LEU A 159 -4.84 3.64 -2.29
CA LEU A 159 -6.13 4.33 -2.38
C LEU A 159 -7.15 3.32 -2.94
N ASP A 160 -7.94 2.73 -2.06
CA ASP A 160 -8.87 1.65 -2.38
C ASP A 160 -10.21 2.19 -2.84
N LYS A 161 -10.79 1.51 -3.85
CA LYS A 161 -12.19 1.72 -4.20
C LYS A 161 -13.09 1.37 -2.99
N PRO A 162 -14.21 2.07 -2.83
CA PRO A 162 -15.21 1.68 -1.85
C PRO A 162 -15.68 0.25 -2.12
N ILE A 163 -15.84 -0.52 -1.05
CA ILE A 163 -16.44 -1.85 -1.09
C ILE A 163 -17.87 -1.74 -0.54
N GLN A 164 -18.83 -2.30 -1.27
CA GLN A 164 -20.22 -2.39 -0.81
C GLN A 164 -20.32 -3.30 0.44
N ALA A 165 -21.32 -3.07 1.30
CA ALA A 165 -21.54 -3.90 2.47
C ALA A 165 -21.82 -5.36 2.04
N VAL A 166 -21.09 -6.32 2.59
CA VAL A 166 -21.32 -7.75 2.37
C VAL A 166 -22.42 -8.18 3.34
N GLU A 167 -23.59 -8.59 2.85
CA GLU A 167 -24.70 -8.98 3.74
C GLU A 167 -24.64 -10.43 4.23
N GLU A 168 -24.01 -11.39 3.53
CA GLU A 168 -23.86 -12.77 4.05
C GLU A 168 -22.57 -13.48 3.58
N LEU A 169 -21.87 -14.11 4.53
CA LEU A 169 -20.81 -15.09 4.29
C LEU A 169 -21.47 -16.47 4.21
N ASP A 170 -21.90 -16.90 3.02
CA ASP A 170 -22.41 -18.26 2.85
C ASP A 170 -21.24 -19.26 2.76
N GLU A 171 -20.96 -19.96 3.87
CA GLU A 171 -19.91 -20.98 4.00
C GLU A 171 -20.07 -22.18 3.05
N THR A 172 -21.13 -22.23 2.23
CA THR A 172 -21.43 -23.36 1.34
C THR A 172 -21.16 -23.13 -0.14
N THR A 173 -20.74 -21.92 -0.56
CA THR A 173 -20.38 -21.64 -1.96
C THR A 173 -18.94 -21.13 -2.10
N ASP A 174 -18.20 -21.79 -2.99
CA ASP A 174 -16.80 -21.56 -3.37
C ASP A 174 -16.33 -20.08 -3.33
N ILE A 175 -15.65 -19.69 -2.24
CA ILE A 175 -14.55 -18.71 -2.06
C ILE A 175 -14.69 -17.28 -2.67
N ASN A 176 -15.69 -16.98 -3.48
CA ASN A 176 -15.94 -15.66 -4.05
C ASN A 176 -17.43 -15.33 -3.88
N GLY A 177 -17.78 -14.78 -2.71
CA GLY A 177 -19.14 -14.41 -2.37
C GLY A 177 -19.79 -13.51 -3.44
N PHE A 178 -21.01 -13.86 -3.82
CA PHE A 178 -21.85 -13.06 -4.71
C PHE A 178 -22.45 -11.88 -3.95
N LEU A 179 -22.54 -10.72 -4.62
CA LEU A 179 -23.28 -9.54 -4.14
C LEU A 179 -24.76 -9.74 -4.49
N ASN A 180 -25.63 -9.87 -3.49
CA ASN A 180 -27.08 -9.73 -3.70
C ASN A 180 -27.45 -8.25 -3.55
N GLU A 181 -28.02 -7.65 -4.61
CA GLU A 181 -28.65 -6.33 -4.54
C GLU A 181 -30.01 -6.45 -3.84
N THR A 182 -30.03 -6.38 -2.52
CA THR A 182 -31.27 -6.25 -1.73
C THR A 182 -31.54 -4.78 -1.44
N ASN A 183 -32.72 -4.32 -1.87
CA ASN A 183 -33.24 -2.95 -1.71
C ASN A 183 -33.68 -2.66 -0.25
N ASP A 184 -32.77 -2.74 0.73
CA ASP A 184 -33.06 -2.30 2.10
C ASP A 184 -32.27 -1.02 2.44
N SER A 185 -32.89 0.11 2.11
CA SER A 185 -32.33 1.46 2.10
C SER A 185 -31.97 2.04 3.49
N ASN A 186 -32.07 1.25 4.56
CA ASN A 186 -31.83 1.69 5.94
C ASN A 186 -30.58 1.10 6.60
N ASN A 187 -29.82 0.20 5.96
CA ASN A 187 -28.61 -0.42 6.53
C ASN A 187 -27.34 -0.31 5.67
N LEU A 188 -27.41 0.45 4.56
CA LEU A 188 -26.45 0.45 3.44
C LEU A 188 -24.99 0.85 3.76
N ASN A 189 -24.67 1.24 4.99
CA ASN A 189 -23.39 1.91 5.31
C ASN A 189 -22.59 1.31 6.48
N LYS A 190 -22.98 0.15 7.03
CA LYS A 190 -22.20 -0.46 8.11
C LYS A 190 -21.21 -1.46 7.54
N ARG A 191 -19.95 -1.03 7.34
CA ARG A 191 -18.83 -1.97 7.22
C ARG A 191 -18.83 -2.85 8.47
N ASP A 192 -18.97 -4.16 8.30
CA ASP A 192 -18.67 -5.09 9.38
C ASP A 192 -17.15 -5.27 9.49
N ASP A 193 -16.67 -5.61 10.69
CA ASP A 193 -15.23 -5.77 10.95
C ASP A 193 -14.63 -6.88 10.08
N VAL A 194 -15.45 -7.84 9.63
CA VAL A 194 -15.04 -8.94 8.76
C VAL A 194 -14.72 -8.43 7.35
N SER A 195 -15.60 -7.66 6.72
CA SER A 195 -15.33 -7.09 5.39
C SER A 195 -14.12 -6.17 5.41
N LEU A 196 -13.94 -5.38 6.48
CA LEU A 196 -12.76 -4.54 6.63
C LEU A 196 -11.48 -5.40 6.75
N ALA A 197 -11.52 -6.48 7.53
CA ALA A 197 -10.40 -7.39 7.66
C ALA A 197 -10.06 -8.09 6.33
N LEU A 198 -11.05 -8.54 5.56
CA LEU A 198 -10.86 -9.17 4.25
C LEU A 198 -10.29 -8.18 3.23
N GLN A 199 -10.76 -6.92 3.24
CA GLN A 199 -10.19 -5.85 2.42
C GLN A 199 -8.72 -5.58 2.77
N LEU A 200 -8.38 -5.50 4.05
CA LEU A 200 -7.00 -5.27 4.49
C LEU A 200 -6.10 -6.47 4.20
N LEU A 201 -6.61 -7.70 4.34
CA LEU A 201 -5.83 -8.92 4.19
C LEU A 201 -5.50 -9.24 2.72
N HIS A 202 -6.47 -9.08 1.82
CA HIS A 202 -6.31 -9.49 0.42
C HIS A 202 -7.05 -8.61 -0.60
N GLY A 203 -7.60 -7.46 -0.18
CA GLY A 203 -8.30 -6.55 -1.09
C GLY A 203 -9.61 -7.09 -1.67
N MET A 204 -10.21 -8.10 -1.03
CA MET A 204 -11.45 -8.78 -1.48
C MET A 204 -11.38 -9.50 -2.83
N GLY A 205 -10.18 -9.75 -3.36
CA GLY A 205 -9.99 -10.54 -4.58
C GLY A 205 -9.80 -9.69 -5.84
N SER A 206 -9.54 -10.36 -6.97
CA SER A 206 -9.09 -9.71 -8.21
C SER A 206 -10.13 -8.78 -8.83
N SER A 207 -11.42 -8.96 -8.55
CA SER A 207 -12.47 -8.05 -9.02
C SER A 207 -12.54 -6.73 -8.25
N PHE A 208 -11.83 -6.64 -7.12
CA PHE A 208 -11.82 -5.47 -6.23
C PHE A 208 -10.41 -4.88 -6.13
N ASN A 209 -9.85 -4.79 -4.93
CA ASN A 209 -8.61 -4.07 -4.64
C ASN A 209 -7.38 -4.98 -4.50
N ALA A 210 -7.47 -6.27 -4.85
CA ALA A 210 -6.35 -7.22 -4.65
C ALA A 210 -5.10 -6.88 -5.47
N ALA A 211 -5.25 -6.22 -6.60
CA ALA A 211 -4.15 -5.75 -7.44
C ALA A 211 -3.62 -4.37 -7.04
N ASN A 212 -4.35 -3.64 -6.18
CA ASN A 212 -4.01 -2.32 -5.66
C ASN A 212 -3.05 -2.44 -4.47
N ARG A 213 -2.04 -3.31 -4.60
CA ARG A 213 -1.16 -3.78 -3.52
C ARG A 213 0.24 -4.06 -4.04
N TRP A 214 1.20 -4.10 -3.13
CA TRP A 214 2.55 -4.61 -3.36
C TRP A 214 3.07 -5.38 -2.14
N TYR A 215 2.82 -6.69 -2.10
CA TYR A 215 3.02 -7.52 -0.90
C TYR A 215 4.48 -7.71 -0.46
N ASP A 216 5.45 -7.36 -1.31
CA ASP A 216 6.87 -7.39 -0.93
C ASP A 216 7.30 -6.18 -0.09
N LYS A 217 6.49 -5.12 -0.06
CA LYS A 217 6.78 -3.94 0.75
C LYS A 217 6.35 -4.17 2.20
N THR A 218 7.23 -3.82 3.13
CA THR A 218 7.04 -4.04 4.57
C THR A 218 5.82 -3.32 5.14
N MET A 219 5.52 -2.12 4.65
CA MET A 219 4.37 -1.33 5.08
C MET A 219 3.53 -0.90 3.89
N GLN A 220 2.23 -1.18 3.97
CA GLN A 220 1.21 -0.75 3.03
C GLN A 220 0.05 -0.18 3.85
N ASP A 221 -0.22 1.12 3.72
CA ASP A 221 -1.38 1.74 4.36
C ASP A 221 -2.52 1.81 3.36
N THR A 222 -3.72 1.39 3.78
CA THR A 222 -4.90 1.38 2.93
C THR A 222 -5.88 2.46 3.35
N PHE A 223 -6.29 3.29 2.41
CA PHE A 223 -7.30 4.31 2.60
C PHE A 223 -8.44 4.07 1.61
N SER A 224 -9.68 4.05 2.08
CA SER A 224 -10.85 3.81 1.24
C SER A 224 -11.90 4.86 1.54
N ASN A 225 -12.26 5.66 0.54
CA ASN A 225 -13.27 6.70 0.67
C ASN A 225 -14.66 6.08 0.69
N HIS A 226 -15.38 6.25 1.79
CA HIS A 226 -16.81 5.95 1.88
C HIS A 226 -17.69 7.19 2.00
N THR A 227 -17.10 8.39 1.95
CA THR A 227 -17.80 9.63 2.32
C THR A 227 -18.35 10.43 1.14
N GLU A 228 -18.24 9.94 -0.11
CA GLU A 228 -18.66 10.72 -1.29
C GLU A 228 -20.05 10.37 -1.86
N GLN A 229 -20.73 9.32 -1.41
CA GLN A 229 -22.10 9.08 -1.87
C GLN A 229 -23.17 10.01 -1.25
N LEU A 230 -22.80 10.87 -0.29
CA LEU A 230 -23.74 11.84 0.32
C LEU A 230 -23.66 13.25 -0.27
N LEU A 231 -22.70 13.55 -1.16
CA LEU A 231 -22.51 14.91 -1.71
C LEU A 231 -23.07 15.11 -3.13
N ASN A 232 -23.44 14.03 -3.83
CA ASN A 232 -24.04 14.10 -5.17
C ASN A 232 -25.58 13.91 -5.17
N SER A 233 -26.20 13.94 -4.00
CA SER A 233 -27.65 13.92 -3.82
C SER A 233 -28.12 15.17 -3.09
N ASN A 234 -28.01 16.33 -3.76
CA ASN A 234 -28.80 17.54 -3.49
C ASN A 234 -28.89 18.40 -4.76
#